data_AF-A0A9D9IW82-F1
#
_entry.id   AF-A0A9D9IW82-F1
#
_cell.length_a   1.000
_cell.length_b   1.000
_cell.length_c   1.000
_cell.angle_alpha   90.00
_cell.angle_beta   90.00
_cell.angle_gamma   90.00
#
_symmetry.space_group_name_H-M   'P 1'
#
loop_
_entity.id
_entity.type
_entity.pdbx_description
1 polymer ?
#
loop_
_entity_poly.entity_id
_entity_poly.type
_entity_poly.pdbx_seq_one_letter_code
_entity_poly.pdbx_strand_id
1 'polypeptide(L)'
;MPEGHGPVLPDLPGNASIALKLDGIAGMPGARYDSIDIIVFNDDRLQRLDSYQRIAVHDGETVFAASRSGKKIIAVIANPHAGRYGWQDISSFHALRSKKSDLRKEDPGALMMSGYATAAGGGKCRVALEPMVSEIRLESIRCDFSSRPYAGARLEEVKVYLTNVNYEARFFQTEGFLPESICNSGHLDSDCLSAFEHPDIMMQEIDGPVGTSEVKPGISLMCYPNECAEESAGSPFTRLVIEGKINGRTCFYPININRGATGKEAAPGVGRNCRYIYDVVIKSTGSSDPEMVVTPADIDIRCDIVPWEEDTGNEIEF
;
A
#
# COMPACT_ATOMS: atom_id res chain seq x y z
N MET A 1 26.57 47.29 -49.95
CA MET A 1 25.34 46.81 -49.29
C MET A 1 25.76 45.77 -48.28
N PRO A 2 25.46 45.91 -46.98
CA PRO A 2 25.78 44.89 -46.01
C PRO A 2 24.73 43.78 -46.04
N GLU A 3 25.20 42.53 -46.03
CA GLU A 3 24.38 41.32 -46.02
C GLU A 3 23.54 41.26 -44.75
N GLY A 4 22.23 41.16 -44.92
CA GLY A 4 21.29 41.03 -43.82
C GLY A 4 21.39 39.63 -43.20
N HIS A 5 21.87 39.58 -41.96
CA HIS A 5 21.62 38.43 -41.09
C HIS A 5 20.11 38.36 -40.82
N GLY A 6 19.43 37.45 -41.53
CA GLY A 6 18.04 37.09 -41.22
C GLY A 6 17.94 36.54 -39.79
N PRO A 7 16.82 36.77 -39.09
CA PRO A 7 16.62 36.25 -37.74
C PRO A 7 16.71 34.72 -37.76
N VAL A 8 17.64 34.18 -36.97
CA VAL A 8 17.71 32.74 -36.68
C VAL A 8 16.43 32.39 -35.92
N LEU A 9 15.56 31.60 -36.54
CA LEU A 9 14.41 31.02 -35.86
C LEU A 9 14.94 30.16 -34.69
N PRO A 10 14.37 30.29 -33.47
CA PRO A 10 14.75 29.42 -32.38
C PRO A 10 14.45 27.97 -32.78
N ASP A 11 15.43 27.08 -32.57
CA ASP A 11 15.24 25.63 -32.72
C ASP A 11 13.97 25.24 -31.96
N LEU A 12 12.95 24.80 -32.71
CA LEU A 12 11.80 24.16 -32.11
C LEU A 12 12.32 22.92 -31.39
N PRO A 13 12.05 22.73 -30.09
CA PRO A 13 12.54 21.57 -29.37
C PRO A 13 12.05 20.31 -30.08
N GLY A 14 13.00 19.53 -30.61
CA GLY A 14 12.69 18.31 -31.36
C GLY A 14 11.84 17.36 -30.54
N ASN A 15 10.85 16.74 -31.19
CA ASN A 15 10.11 15.64 -30.60
C ASN A 15 11.10 14.51 -30.27
N ALA A 16 11.04 14.00 -29.04
CA ALA A 16 11.83 12.89 -28.56
C ALA A 16 10.93 11.85 -27.89
N SER A 17 11.42 10.63 -27.75
CA SER A 17 10.74 9.56 -27.02
C SER A 17 11.66 8.98 -25.95
N ILE A 18 11.16 8.78 -24.75
CA ILE A 18 11.89 8.14 -23.67
C ILE A 18 11.46 6.67 -23.62
N ALA A 19 12.42 5.76 -23.73
CA ALA A 19 12.16 4.33 -23.52
C ALA A 19 12.09 4.04 -22.01
N LEU A 20 10.97 3.46 -21.59
CA LEU A 20 10.68 3.11 -20.21
C LEU A 20 10.68 1.61 -20.06
N LYS A 21 11.38 1.18 -19.02
CA LYS A 21 11.21 -0.15 -18.45
C LYS A 21 10.54 0.00 -17.10
N LEU A 22 9.41 -0.69 -16.94
CA LEU A 22 8.69 -0.71 -15.68
C LEU A 22 9.22 -1.91 -14.91
N ASP A 23 9.90 -1.62 -13.80
CA ASP A 23 10.22 -2.64 -12.84
C ASP A 23 8.97 -2.72 -11.94
N GLY A 24 8.08 -3.66 -12.28
CA GLY A 24 6.87 -3.96 -11.53
C GLY A 24 6.97 -5.35 -10.92
N ILE A 25 6.01 -5.69 -10.06
CA ILE A 25 6.13 -6.92 -9.29
C ILE A 25 5.57 -8.10 -10.07
N ALA A 26 6.44 -8.75 -10.83
CA ALA A 26 6.14 -10.07 -11.37
C ALA A 26 5.86 -11.05 -10.21
N GLY A 27 4.68 -11.69 -10.23
CA GLY A 27 4.30 -12.72 -9.25
C GLY A 27 3.47 -12.26 -8.05
N MET A 28 3.18 -10.97 -7.89
CA MET A 28 2.26 -10.50 -6.85
C MET A 28 0.79 -10.78 -7.20
N PRO A 29 -0.02 -11.31 -6.27
CA PRO A 29 -1.48 -11.22 -6.37
C PRO A 29 -1.88 -9.74 -6.49
N GLY A 30 -2.61 -9.38 -7.55
CA GLY A 30 -3.04 -8.00 -7.77
C GLY A 30 -2.07 -7.09 -8.54
N ALA A 31 -0.87 -7.56 -8.91
CA ALA A 31 0.10 -6.79 -9.70
C ALA A 31 -0.17 -6.77 -11.20
N ARG A 32 -1.43 -7.02 -11.61
CA ARG A 32 -1.85 -6.85 -12.99
C ARG A 32 -2.14 -5.37 -13.22
N TYR A 33 -1.53 -4.80 -14.26
CA TYR A 33 -1.89 -3.46 -14.73
C TYR A 33 -2.22 -3.50 -16.22
N ASP A 34 -3.52 -3.35 -16.53
CA ASP A 34 -3.98 -3.33 -17.92
C ASP A 34 -3.70 -1.97 -18.59
N SER A 35 -3.49 -0.91 -17.79
CA SER A 35 -3.08 0.40 -18.28
C SER A 35 -2.29 1.19 -17.26
N ILE A 36 -1.44 2.08 -17.78
CA ILE A 36 -0.67 3.04 -17.00
C ILE A 36 -0.91 4.46 -17.51
N ASP A 37 -0.80 5.41 -16.59
CA ASP A 37 -0.65 6.82 -16.89
C ASP A 37 0.81 7.23 -16.75
N ILE A 38 1.37 7.78 -17.83
CA ILE A 38 2.72 8.34 -17.86
C ILE A 38 2.58 9.85 -17.98
N ILE A 39 3.19 10.56 -17.03
CA ILE A 39 3.16 12.01 -16.95
C ILE A 39 4.60 12.49 -16.91
N VAL A 40 5.01 13.21 -17.95
CA VAL A 40 6.38 13.70 -18.10
C VAL A 40 6.42 15.18 -17.75
N PHE A 41 7.40 15.57 -16.94
CA PHE A 41 7.66 16.94 -16.54
C PHE A 41 9.07 17.34 -16.94
N ASN A 42 9.29 18.64 -17.13
CA ASN A 42 10.66 19.15 -17.22
C ASN A 42 11.36 19.02 -15.87
N ASP A 43 12.62 18.59 -15.86
CA ASP A 43 13.46 18.63 -14.65
C ASP A 43 14.14 20.01 -14.54
N ASP A 44 13.31 21.02 -14.33
CA ASP A 44 13.71 22.42 -14.11
C ASP A 44 13.07 22.95 -12.81
N ARG A 45 13.33 24.23 -12.47
CA ARG A 45 12.81 24.84 -11.24
C ARG A 45 11.28 24.82 -11.13
N LEU A 46 10.57 24.83 -12.26
CA LEU A 46 9.12 24.92 -12.31
C LEU A 46 8.44 23.55 -12.45
N GLN A 47 9.20 22.54 -12.86
CA GLN A 47 8.73 21.16 -13.06
C GLN A 47 7.44 21.06 -13.86
N ARG A 48 7.34 21.86 -14.93
CA ARG A 48 6.12 21.99 -15.73
C ARG A 48 5.82 20.71 -16.49
N LEU A 49 4.53 20.42 -16.64
CA LEU A 49 4.05 19.34 -17.50
C LEU A 49 4.63 19.50 -18.91
N ASP A 50 5.22 18.42 -19.41
CA ASP A 50 5.74 18.29 -20.77
C ASP A 50 4.75 17.52 -21.65
N SER A 51 4.29 16.36 -21.15
CA SER A 51 3.36 15.49 -21.86
C SER A 51 2.60 14.58 -20.89
N TYR A 52 1.49 14.02 -21.38
CA TYR A 52 0.70 13.01 -20.70
C TYR A 52 0.25 11.95 -21.71
N GLN A 53 0.37 10.68 -21.34
CA GLN A 53 -0.13 9.55 -22.11
C GLN A 53 -0.75 8.50 -21.19
N ARG A 54 -1.88 7.94 -21.61
CA ARG A 54 -2.39 6.67 -21.07
C ARG A 54 -2.06 5.57 -22.06
N ILE A 55 -1.40 4.52 -21.58
CA ILE A 55 -0.92 3.42 -22.41
C ILE A 55 -1.47 2.11 -21.84
N ALA A 56 -2.06 1.28 -22.68
CA ALA A 56 -2.36 -0.10 -22.33
C ALA A 56 -1.04 -0.88 -22.35
N VAL A 57 -0.76 -1.65 -21.30
CA VAL A 57 0.51 -2.38 -21.18
C VAL A 57 0.27 -3.87 -21.34
N HIS A 58 1.17 -4.53 -22.07
CA HIS A 58 1.26 -5.97 -22.13
C HIS A 58 2.59 -6.42 -21.52
N ASP A 59 2.59 -7.58 -20.87
CA ASP A 59 3.76 -8.09 -20.13
C ASP A 59 5.01 -8.16 -21.02
N GLY A 60 6.11 -7.60 -20.52
CA GLY A 60 7.42 -7.63 -21.18
C GLY A 60 7.64 -6.57 -22.26
N GLU A 61 6.67 -5.69 -22.54
CA GLU A 61 6.83 -4.63 -23.54
C GLU A 61 7.63 -3.43 -23.02
N THR A 62 8.51 -2.90 -23.88
CA THR A 62 9.13 -1.58 -23.64
C THR A 62 8.12 -0.50 -23.93
N VAL A 63 7.89 0.39 -22.97
CA VAL A 63 6.92 1.47 -23.11
C VAL A 63 7.63 2.76 -23.55
N PHE A 64 7.02 3.54 -24.45
CA PHE A 64 7.59 4.80 -24.92
C PHE A 64 6.78 6.01 -24.45
N ALA A 65 7.46 6.94 -23.77
CA ALA A 65 6.90 8.22 -23.37
C ALA A 65 7.30 9.32 -24.34
N ALA A 66 6.34 10.03 -24.92
CA ALA A 66 6.56 11.21 -25.73
C ALA A 66 7.10 12.34 -24.86
N SER A 67 8.15 13.03 -25.30
CA SER A 67 8.74 14.15 -24.57
C SER A 67 9.45 15.11 -25.52
N ARG A 68 9.72 16.33 -25.08
CA ARG A 68 10.71 17.20 -25.75
C ARG A 68 12.12 16.85 -25.29
N SER A 69 13.14 17.40 -25.96
CA SER A 69 14.52 17.32 -25.47
C SER A 69 14.69 17.95 -24.07
N GLY A 70 15.82 17.67 -23.43
CA GLY A 70 16.19 18.17 -22.09
C GLY A 70 16.00 17.15 -20.98
N LYS A 71 16.35 17.52 -19.74
CA LYS A 71 16.16 16.66 -18.56
C LYS A 71 14.68 16.60 -18.16
N LYS A 72 14.22 15.42 -17.76
CA LYS A 72 12.82 15.12 -17.49
C LYS A 72 12.65 14.35 -16.19
N ILE A 73 11.50 14.54 -15.57
CA ILE A 73 10.94 13.68 -14.53
C ILE A 73 9.81 12.88 -15.19
N ILE A 74 9.87 11.56 -15.10
CA ILE A 74 8.91 10.65 -15.68
C ILE A 74 8.17 10.00 -14.51
N ALA A 75 6.91 10.37 -14.32
CA ALA A 75 6.04 9.79 -13.31
C ALA A 75 5.13 8.75 -13.97
N VAL A 76 5.03 7.57 -13.37
CA VAL A 76 4.18 6.48 -13.84
C VAL A 76 3.23 6.08 -12.72
N ILE A 77 1.95 5.91 -13.09
CA ILE A 77 0.89 5.47 -12.19
C ILE A 77 0.18 4.30 -12.87
N ALA A 78 0.17 3.15 -12.21
CA ALA A 78 -0.56 1.97 -12.65
C ALA A 78 -1.88 1.85 -11.89
N ASN A 79 -2.92 1.33 -12.55
CA ASN A 79 -4.27 1.18 -12.02
C ASN A 79 -4.81 2.41 -11.26
N PRO A 80 -4.73 3.63 -11.83
CA PRO A 80 -5.25 4.80 -11.15
C PRO A 80 -6.76 4.74 -11.04
N HIS A 81 -7.27 5.03 -9.84
CA HIS A 81 -8.70 5.28 -9.59
C HIS A 81 -9.27 6.46 -10.39
N ALA A 82 -8.38 7.27 -10.97
CA ALA A 82 -8.73 8.42 -11.78
C ALA A 82 -9.01 8.01 -13.23
N GLY A 83 -10.21 8.37 -13.72
CA GLY A 83 -10.57 8.21 -15.13
C GLY A 83 -9.68 9.04 -16.07
N ARG A 84 -9.95 8.96 -17.38
CA ARG A 84 -9.17 9.61 -18.45
C ARG A 84 -8.89 11.11 -18.24
N TYR A 85 -9.72 11.79 -17.46
CA TYR A 85 -9.65 13.23 -17.19
C TYR A 85 -9.08 13.57 -15.81
N GLY A 86 -8.61 12.57 -15.05
CA GLY A 86 -8.11 12.75 -13.68
C GLY A 86 -6.93 13.71 -13.53
N TRP A 87 -6.22 13.98 -14.62
CA TRP A 87 -4.98 14.75 -14.64
C TRP A 87 -5.09 16.12 -15.30
N GLN A 88 -6.30 16.57 -15.67
CA GLN A 88 -6.49 17.83 -16.41
C GLN A 88 -5.92 19.06 -15.67
N ASP A 89 -5.97 19.05 -14.34
CA ASP A 89 -5.49 20.16 -13.51
C ASP A 89 -4.01 20.04 -13.12
N ILE A 90 -3.33 18.96 -13.54
CA ILE A 90 -1.93 18.74 -13.21
C ILE A 90 -1.04 19.52 -14.20
N SER A 91 -0.50 20.63 -13.73
CA SER A 91 0.42 21.48 -14.50
C SER A 91 1.88 21.36 -14.08
N SER A 92 2.17 20.69 -12.97
CA SER A 92 3.53 20.50 -12.45
C SER A 92 3.68 19.20 -11.67
N PHE A 93 4.93 18.73 -11.55
CA PHE A 93 5.22 17.53 -10.75
C PHE A 93 4.88 17.74 -9.27
N HIS A 94 5.09 18.95 -8.74
CA HIS A 94 4.66 19.30 -7.39
C HIS A 94 3.15 19.10 -7.21
N ALA A 95 2.32 19.57 -8.15
CA ALA A 95 0.86 19.38 -8.08
C ALA A 95 0.48 17.89 -8.13
N LEU A 96 1.19 17.10 -8.94
CA LEU A 96 0.99 15.66 -9.00
C LEU A 96 1.38 14.96 -7.69
N ARG A 97 2.51 15.31 -7.07
CA ARG A 97 2.96 14.76 -5.78
C ARG A 97 2.00 15.04 -4.63
N SER A 98 1.20 16.11 -4.72
CA SER A 98 0.16 16.43 -3.74
C SER A 98 -1.13 15.63 -3.93
N LYS A 99 -1.29 14.87 -5.03
CA LYS A 99 -2.46 14.01 -5.23
C LYS A 99 -2.40 12.80 -4.30
N LYS A 100 -3.57 12.45 -3.79
CA LYS A 100 -3.79 11.33 -2.88
C LYS A 100 -4.57 10.23 -3.58
N SER A 101 -4.28 9.01 -3.18
CA SER A 101 -5.12 7.85 -3.43
C SER A 101 -6.09 7.64 -2.27
N ASP A 102 -7.15 6.89 -2.54
CA ASP A 102 -8.19 6.51 -1.60
C ASP A 102 -8.25 4.98 -1.53
N LEU A 103 -7.95 4.40 -0.38
CA LEU A 103 -7.92 2.95 -0.15
C LEU A 103 -9.29 2.31 -0.40
N ARG A 104 -10.37 3.08 -0.24
CA ARG A 104 -11.75 2.59 -0.44
C ARG A 104 -12.04 2.17 -1.87
N LYS A 105 -11.24 2.64 -2.83
CA LYS A 105 -11.37 2.35 -4.26
C LYS A 105 -10.38 1.28 -4.72
N GLU A 106 -9.56 0.78 -3.81
CA GLU A 106 -8.52 -0.19 -4.15
C GLU A 106 -9.15 -1.53 -4.57
N ASP A 107 -8.69 -2.07 -5.69
CA ASP A 107 -9.04 -3.41 -6.15
C ASP A 107 -7.90 -4.38 -5.80
N PRO A 108 -8.11 -5.38 -4.94
CA PRO A 108 -7.07 -6.36 -4.61
C PRO A 108 -6.57 -7.17 -5.83
N GLY A 109 -7.31 -7.18 -6.94
CA GLY A 109 -6.91 -7.76 -8.22
C GLY A 109 -6.12 -6.82 -9.14
N ALA A 110 -6.11 -5.52 -8.87
CA ALA A 110 -5.45 -4.48 -9.68
C ALA A 110 -5.02 -3.29 -8.81
N LEU A 111 -4.01 -3.51 -7.97
CA LEU A 111 -3.55 -2.51 -7.01
C LEU A 111 -3.00 -1.26 -7.71
N MET A 112 -3.29 -0.09 -7.14
CA MET A 112 -2.71 1.17 -7.55
C MET A 112 -1.22 1.18 -7.20
N MET A 113 -0.40 1.44 -8.20
CA MET A 113 1.05 1.51 -8.06
C MET A 113 1.56 2.84 -8.58
N SER A 114 2.69 3.31 -8.06
CA SER A 114 3.31 4.51 -8.60
C SER A 114 4.80 4.55 -8.37
N GLY A 115 5.48 5.24 -9.29
CA GLY A 115 6.93 5.43 -9.26
C GLY A 115 7.35 6.57 -10.17
N TYR A 116 8.55 7.09 -9.97
CA TYR A 116 9.11 8.09 -10.87
C TYR A 116 10.61 7.94 -11.01
N ALA A 117 11.13 8.42 -12.15
CA ALA A 117 12.55 8.47 -12.44
C ALA A 117 12.91 9.75 -13.19
N THR A 118 14.21 10.00 -13.36
CA THR A 118 14.70 11.08 -14.22
C THR A 118 15.43 10.53 -15.44
N ALA A 119 15.26 11.20 -16.58
CA ALA A 119 15.95 10.85 -17.82
C ALA A 119 16.12 12.08 -18.72
N ALA A 120 16.98 11.97 -19.73
CA ALA A 120 16.96 12.93 -20.84
C ALA A 120 15.87 12.56 -21.85
N GLY A 121 15.24 13.54 -22.50
CA GLY A 121 14.38 13.32 -23.66
C GLY A 121 15.14 12.60 -24.78
N GLY A 122 14.59 11.50 -25.29
CA GLY A 122 15.31 10.60 -26.23
C GLY A 122 16.12 9.51 -25.53
N GLY A 123 16.19 9.54 -24.20
CA GLY A 123 16.94 8.58 -23.38
C GLY A 123 16.13 7.36 -22.97
N LYS A 124 16.66 6.64 -21.99
CA LYS A 124 16.03 5.47 -21.37
C LYS A 124 16.11 5.56 -19.85
N CYS A 125 15.09 5.05 -19.16
CA CYS A 125 15.10 4.91 -17.71
C CYS A 125 14.29 3.71 -17.23
N ARG A 126 14.56 3.29 -16.00
CA ARG A 126 13.74 2.34 -15.26
C ARG A 126 12.87 3.10 -14.27
N VAL A 127 11.62 2.68 -14.14
CA VAL A 127 10.71 3.20 -13.12
C VAL A 127 10.28 2.01 -12.27
N ALA A 128 10.68 2.02 -10.99
CA ALA A 128 10.20 1.06 -10.01
C ALA A 128 8.78 1.44 -9.61
N LEU A 129 7.82 0.56 -9.90
CA LEU A 129 6.42 0.71 -9.52
C LEU A 129 6.16 -0.07 -8.25
N GLU A 130 5.84 0.65 -7.18
CA GLU A 130 5.49 0.06 -5.90
C GLU A 130 3.98 0.19 -5.66
N PRO A 131 3.28 -0.81 -5.11
CA PRO A 131 1.91 -0.67 -4.65
C PRO A 131 1.83 0.43 -3.60
N MET A 132 0.72 1.15 -3.57
CA MET A 132 0.45 2.13 -2.53
C MET A 132 0.13 1.46 -1.18
N VAL A 133 -0.37 0.23 -1.23
CA VAL A 133 -0.81 -0.57 -0.09
C VAL A 133 0.32 -1.41 0.53
N SER A 134 0.03 -1.93 1.72
CA SER A 134 0.75 -3.04 2.36
C SER A 134 -0.22 -4.13 2.78
N GLU A 135 0.26 -5.36 2.85
CA GLU A 135 -0.50 -6.55 3.22
C GLU A 135 -0.29 -6.91 4.69
N ILE A 136 -1.39 -7.10 5.42
CA ILE A 136 -1.44 -7.64 6.78
C ILE A 136 -2.04 -9.05 6.70
N ARG A 137 -1.20 -10.06 6.90
CA ARG A 137 -1.56 -11.46 6.71
C ARG A 137 -1.60 -12.21 8.03
N LEU A 138 -2.74 -12.82 8.35
CA LEU A 138 -2.82 -13.80 9.44
C LEU A 138 -2.62 -15.20 8.84
N GLU A 139 -1.40 -15.71 8.97
CA GLU A 139 -1.00 -17.00 8.40
C GLU A 139 -1.48 -18.16 9.26
N SER A 140 -1.34 -18.05 10.59
CA SER A 140 -1.80 -19.09 11.50
C SER A 140 -2.36 -18.55 12.81
N ILE A 141 -3.30 -19.31 13.38
CA ILE A 141 -3.92 -19.01 14.68
C ILE A 141 -4.26 -20.30 15.43
N ARG A 142 -4.07 -20.29 16.76
CA ARG A 142 -4.57 -21.31 17.70
C ARG A 142 -4.79 -20.75 19.11
N CYS A 143 -5.47 -21.51 19.95
CA CYS A 143 -5.64 -21.23 21.38
C CYS A 143 -4.81 -22.19 22.24
N ASP A 144 -4.10 -21.66 23.24
CA ASP A 144 -3.46 -22.44 24.31
C ASP A 144 -3.97 -21.98 25.69
N PHE A 145 -5.03 -22.64 26.14
CA PHE A 145 -5.64 -22.41 27.46
C PHE A 145 -5.28 -23.50 28.48
N SER A 146 -4.25 -24.31 28.21
CA SER A 146 -3.93 -25.52 28.97
C SER A 146 -3.73 -25.31 30.48
N SER A 147 -3.27 -24.11 30.88
CA SER A 147 -3.01 -23.72 32.26
C SER A 147 -4.09 -22.79 32.88
N ARG A 148 -5.26 -22.68 32.25
CA ARG A 148 -6.31 -21.72 32.63
C ARG A 148 -7.62 -22.42 33.04
N PRO A 149 -8.52 -21.74 33.81
CA PRO A 149 -9.82 -22.30 34.20
C PRO A 149 -10.76 -22.67 33.04
N TYR A 150 -10.50 -22.14 31.86
CA TYR A 150 -11.24 -22.38 30.61
C TYR A 150 -10.43 -23.25 29.62
N ALA A 151 -9.62 -24.18 30.15
CA ALA A 151 -8.90 -25.15 29.34
C ALA A 151 -9.84 -25.89 28.38
N GLY A 152 -9.45 -25.98 27.10
CA GLY A 152 -10.23 -26.61 26.05
C GLY A 152 -11.34 -25.74 25.45
N ALA A 153 -11.58 -24.53 25.97
CA ALA A 153 -12.45 -23.57 25.32
C ALA A 153 -11.92 -23.20 23.93
N ARG A 154 -12.82 -22.78 23.05
CA ARG A 154 -12.52 -22.37 21.67
C ARG A 154 -12.94 -20.93 21.48
N LEU A 155 -12.27 -20.25 20.56
CA LEU A 155 -12.71 -18.96 20.05
C LEU A 155 -13.70 -19.21 18.92
N GLU A 156 -14.94 -18.75 19.09
CA GLU A 156 -16.04 -18.90 18.14
C GLU A 156 -16.34 -17.58 17.42
N GLU A 157 -17.05 -17.62 16.30
CA GLU A 157 -17.47 -16.42 15.53
C GLU A 157 -16.30 -15.44 15.27
N VAL A 158 -15.20 -15.98 14.73
CA VAL A 158 -13.93 -15.25 14.67
C VAL A 158 -13.91 -14.28 13.49
N LYS A 159 -13.71 -13.00 13.80
CA LYS A 159 -13.49 -11.92 12.83
C LYS A 159 -12.07 -11.41 12.94
N VAL A 160 -11.49 -11.09 11.79
CA VAL A 160 -10.15 -10.52 11.69
C VAL A 160 -10.27 -9.25 10.86
N TYR A 161 -9.92 -8.11 11.45
CA TYR A 161 -10.09 -6.81 10.81
C TYR A 161 -9.00 -5.81 11.20
N LEU A 162 -8.94 -4.71 10.46
CA LEU A 162 -8.06 -3.59 10.77
C LEU A 162 -8.82 -2.44 11.44
N THR A 163 -8.21 -1.83 12.46
CA THR A 163 -8.65 -0.55 13.04
C THR A 163 -7.59 0.53 12.84
N ASN A 164 -8.04 1.78 12.90
CA ASN A 164 -7.21 2.98 12.77
C ASN A 164 -6.45 3.03 11.44
N VAL A 165 -7.11 2.62 10.36
CA VAL A 165 -6.51 2.51 9.04
C VAL A 165 -6.44 3.89 8.40
N ASN A 166 -5.23 4.29 8.01
CA ASN A 166 -5.05 5.39 7.07
C ASN A 166 -5.65 4.97 5.73
N TYR A 167 -6.65 5.70 5.22
CA TYR A 167 -7.25 5.41 3.92
C TYR A 167 -6.87 6.40 2.83
N GLU A 168 -6.02 7.40 3.13
CA GLU A 168 -5.47 8.32 2.13
C GLU A 168 -3.94 8.35 2.15
N ALA A 169 -3.32 8.23 0.98
CA ALA A 169 -1.86 8.32 0.84
C ALA A 169 -1.47 9.07 -0.44
N ARG A 170 -0.43 9.89 -0.38
CA ARG A 170 0.07 10.61 -1.55
C ARG A 170 0.85 9.67 -2.46
N PHE A 171 0.60 9.71 -3.77
CA PHE A 171 1.15 8.73 -4.72
C PHE A 171 2.67 8.56 -4.60
N PHE A 172 3.40 9.68 -4.63
CA PHE A 172 4.87 9.67 -4.67
C PHE A 172 5.50 9.95 -3.30
N GLN A 173 4.77 9.67 -2.22
CA GLN A 173 5.35 9.62 -0.89
C GLN A 173 6.00 8.25 -0.69
N THR A 174 7.17 8.23 -0.05
CA THR A 174 7.97 7.03 0.17
C THR A 174 8.27 6.79 1.65
N GLU A 175 8.09 7.80 2.50
CA GLU A 175 8.36 7.76 3.94
C GLU A 175 7.55 8.87 4.65
N GLY A 176 7.55 8.84 5.98
CA GLY A 176 6.93 9.85 6.84
C GLY A 176 5.41 9.84 6.73
N PHE A 177 4.81 8.66 6.51
CA PHE A 177 3.37 8.53 6.37
C PHE A 177 2.67 8.75 7.70
N LEU A 178 1.93 9.85 7.81
CA LEU A 178 1.07 10.15 8.93
C LEU A 178 -0.39 10.05 8.43
N PRO A 179 -1.30 9.44 9.20
CA PRO A 179 -2.70 9.34 8.81
C PRO A 179 -3.29 10.75 8.77
N GLU A 180 -3.82 11.13 7.61
CA GLU A 180 -4.61 12.36 7.47
C GLU A 180 -6.12 12.05 7.60
N SER A 181 -6.49 10.79 7.34
CA SER A 181 -7.85 10.31 7.26
C SER A 181 -7.93 8.87 7.77
N ILE A 182 -8.79 8.61 8.76
CA ILE A 182 -8.81 7.33 9.51
C ILE A 182 -10.15 6.61 9.32
N CYS A 183 -10.08 5.32 9.02
CA CYS A 183 -11.20 4.38 9.00
C CYS A 183 -11.14 3.45 10.21
N ASN A 184 -12.30 2.98 10.70
CA ASN A 184 -12.42 2.09 11.85
C ASN A 184 -11.70 2.66 13.08
N SER A 185 -12.06 3.89 13.48
CA SER A 185 -11.41 4.58 14.60
C SER A 185 -11.72 3.85 15.91
N GLY A 186 -10.73 3.10 16.41
CA GLY A 186 -10.81 2.30 17.62
C GLY A 186 -11.60 0.99 17.51
N HIS A 187 -12.60 0.90 16.64
CA HIS A 187 -13.49 -0.26 16.51
C HIS A 187 -13.90 -0.50 15.06
N LEU A 188 -14.49 -1.68 14.81
CA LEU A 188 -15.08 -2.01 13.51
C LEU A 188 -16.32 -1.14 13.27
N ASP A 189 -16.28 -0.34 12.22
CA ASP A 189 -17.34 0.59 11.85
C ASP A 189 -17.99 0.13 10.53
N SER A 190 -19.27 -0.20 10.59
CA SER A 190 -20.03 -0.66 9.43
C SER A 190 -20.16 0.42 8.35
N ASP A 191 -20.28 1.68 8.74
CA ASP A 191 -20.41 2.78 7.78
C ASP A 191 -19.09 2.94 7.03
N CYS A 192 -17.96 2.80 7.72
CA CYS A 192 -16.65 2.82 7.08
C CYS A 192 -16.49 1.66 6.10
N LEU A 193 -16.79 0.42 6.53
CA LEU A 193 -16.69 -0.76 5.66
C LEU A 193 -17.58 -0.65 4.41
N SER A 194 -18.79 -0.12 4.56
CA SER A 194 -19.73 0.03 3.44
C SER A 194 -19.27 1.00 2.35
N ALA A 195 -18.28 1.84 2.66
CA ALA A 195 -17.69 2.78 1.71
C ALA A 195 -16.59 2.14 0.84
N PHE A 196 -16.11 0.93 1.16
CA PHE A 196 -15.11 0.22 0.36
C PHE A 196 -15.77 -0.53 -0.80
N GLU A 197 -15.18 -0.44 -1.98
CA GLU A 197 -15.57 -1.27 -3.13
C GLU A 197 -15.29 -2.76 -2.85
N HIS A 198 -14.22 -3.03 -2.10
CA HIS A 198 -13.78 -4.36 -1.65
C HIS A 198 -13.63 -4.40 -0.12
N PRO A 199 -14.72 -4.58 0.66
CA PRO A 199 -14.66 -4.55 2.12
C PRO A 199 -13.85 -5.70 2.74
N ASP A 200 -13.63 -6.77 1.99
CA ASP A 200 -12.82 -7.93 2.37
C ASP A 200 -11.33 -7.61 2.57
N ILE A 201 -10.84 -6.50 2.00
CA ILE A 201 -9.47 -6.02 2.29
C ILE A 201 -9.36 -5.45 3.72
N MET A 202 -10.48 -5.14 4.38
CA MET A 202 -10.51 -4.55 5.73
C MET A 202 -10.97 -5.54 6.81
N MET A 203 -11.80 -6.53 6.45
CA MET A 203 -12.34 -7.51 7.39
C MET A 203 -12.64 -8.85 6.70
N GLN A 204 -12.24 -9.95 7.33
CA GLN A 204 -12.59 -11.30 6.93
C GLN A 204 -12.92 -12.15 8.16
N GLU A 205 -13.64 -13.26 7.95
CA GLU A 205 -14.01 -14.21 9.01
C GLU A 205 -13.19 -15.50 8.88
N ILE A 206 -12.96 -16.18 10.00
CA ILE A 206 -12.38 -17.54 9.98
C ILE A 206 -13.52 -18.55 10.05
N ASP A 207 -13.52 -19.48 9.10
CA ASP A 207 -14.50 -20.56 9.06
C ASP A 207 -14.34 -21.51 10.26
N GLY A 208 -15.34 -21.48 11.14
CA GLY A 208 -15.41 -22.38 12.29
C GLY A 208 -14.59 -21.93 13.50
N PRO A 209 -14.67 -22.70 14.60
CA PRO A 209 -14.05 -22.32 15.86
C PRO A 209 -12.54 -22.59 15.88
N VAL A 210 -11.77 -21.68 16.46
CA VAL A 210 -10.32 -21.83 16.69
C VAL A 210 -10.09 -22.50 18.05
N GLY A 211 -9.44 -23.67 18.04
CA GLY A 211 -9.12 -24.44 19.24
C GLY A 211 -7.62 -24.63 19.42
N THR A 212 -7.21 -25.74 20.03
CA THR A 212 -5.79 -26.05 20.29
C THR A 212 -4.99 -26.44 19.05
N SER A 213 -5.68 -26.96 18.04
CA SER A 213 -5.09 -27.24 16.73
C SER A 213 -4.87 -25.94 15.97
N GLU A 214 -3.71 -25.83 15.31
CA GLU A 214 -3.40 -24.73 14.42
C GLU A 214 -4.35 -24.69 13.23
N VAL A 215 -4.92 -23.51 12.99
CA VAL A 215 -5.69 -23.17 11.80
C VAL A 215 -4.85 -22.23 10.96
N LYS A 216 -4.83 -22.45 9.64
CA LYS A 216 -4.16 -21.59 8.67
C LYS A 216 -5.19 -20.92 7.76
N PRO A 217 -5.79 -19.81 8.21
CA PRO A 217 -6.90 -19.21 7.47
C PRO A 217 -6.44 -18.46 6.22
N GLY A 218 -5.18 -18.05 6.15
CA GLY A 218 -4.65 -17.31 5.00
C GLY A 218 -5.33 -15.95 4.78
N ILE A 219 -5.82 -15.32 5.86
CA ILE A 219 -6.49 -14.01 5.79
C ILE A 219 -5.48 -12.97 5.32
N SER A 220 -5.86 -12.19 4.31
CA SER A 220 -5.06 -11.11 3.74
C SER A 220 -5.84 -9.80 3.75
N LEU A 221 -5.43 -8.88 4.62
CA LEU A 221 -6.01 -7.54 4.73
C LEU A 221 -5.03 -6.51 4.14
N MET A 222 -5.52 -5.36 3.71
CA MET A 222 -4.70 -4.33 3.08
C MET A 222 -4.95 -2.96 3.71
N CYS A 223 -3.91 -2.16 3.82
CA CYS A 223 -4.02 -0.77 4.27
C CYS A 223 -2.96 0.13 3.63
N TYR A 224 -3.21 1.44 3.64
CA TYR A 224 -2.16 2.39 3.35
C TYR A 224 -1.20 2.60 4.54
N PRO A 225 0.02 3.09 4.26
CA PRO A 225 1.04 3.25 5.28
C PRO A 225 0.63 4.20 6.42
N ASN A 226 1.15 3.88 7.61
CA ASN A 226 1.04 4.64 8.85
C ASN A 226 2.30 4.40 9.69
N GLU A 227 3.23 5.36 9.63
CA GLU A 227 4.57 5.31 10.22
C GLU A 227 4.68 6.21 11.46
N CYS A 228 3.55 6.56 12.09
CA CYS A 228 3.58 7.41 13.29
C CYS A 228 4.51 6.84 14.36
N ALA A 229 5.46 7.61 14.86
CA ALA A 229 6.35 7.14 15.93
C ALA A 229 5.60 6.94 17.25
N GLU A 230 4.68 7.86 17.55
CA GLU A 230 3.91 7.91 18.79
C GLU A 230 2.40 7.94 18.49
N GLU A 231 1.63 7.38 19.42
CA GLU A 231 0.17 7.31 19.31
C GLU A 231 -0.46 8.58 19.88
N SER A 232 -1.39 9.16 19.12
CA SER A 232 -2.22 10.27 19.57
C SER A 232 -3.63 10.13 18.99
N ALA A 233 -4.59 10.90 19.50
CA ALA A 233 -5.96 10.89 18.98
C ALA A 233 -6.04 11.25 17.47
N GLY A 234 -5.10 12.07 16.97
CA GLY A 234 -5.03 12.42 15.53
C GLY A 234 -4.13 11.50 14.72
N SER A 235 -3.40 10.60 15.37
CA SER A 235 -2.43 9.71 14.74
C SER A 235 -2.36 8.35 15.45
N PRO A 236 -3.49 7.62 15.53
CA PRO A 236 -3.53 6.32 16.17
C PRO A 236 -2.74 5.29 15.38
N PHE A 237 -2.26 4.25 16.07
CA PHE A 237 -1.59 3.14 15.39
C PHE A 237 -2.59 2.25 14.67
N THR A 238 -2.28 1.88 13.43
CA THR A 238 -2.98 0.81 12.72
C THR A 238 -2.83 -0.50 13.50
N ARG A 239 -3.96 -1.19 13.72
CA ARG A 239 -4.01 -2.44 14.47
C ARG A 239 -4.65 -3.56 13.67
N LEU A 240 -4.10 -4.76 13.83
CA LEU A 240 -4.78 -6.00 13.50
C LEU A 240 -5.61 -6.41 14.71
N VAL A 241 -6.91 -6.62 14.55
CA VAL A 241 -7.79 -7.06 15.63
C VAL A 241 -8.38 -8.41 15.28
N ILE A 242 -8.17 -9.36 16.19
CA ILE A 242 -8.91 -10.62 16.19
C ILE A 242 -10.03 -10.48 17.23
N GLU A 243 -11.27 -10.61 16.79
CA GLU A 243 -12.47 -10.63 17.62
C GLU A 243 -13.07 -12.03 17.57
N GLY A 244 -13.61 -12.49 18.69
CA GLY A 244 -14.44 -13.69 18.72
C GLY A 244 -15.13 -13.86 20.05
N LYS A 245 -15.75 -15.03 20.27
CA LYS A 245 -16.43 -15.36 21.51
C LYS A 245 -15.79 -16.54 22.23
N ILE A 246 -15.60 -16.40 23.54
CA ILE A 246 -15.23 -17.49 24.44
C ILE A 246 -16.34 -17.64 25.47
N ASN A 247 -16.98 -18.80 25.51
CA ASN A 247 -18.13 -19.08 26.39
C ASN A 247 -19.24 -18.01 26.29
N GLY A 248 -19.54 -17.58 25.05
CA GLY A 248 -20.56 -16.57 24.75
C GLY A 248 -20.19 -15.12 25.06
N ARG A 249 -18.97 -14.85 25.55
CA ARG A 249 -18.48 -13.48 25.80
C ARG A 249 -17.56 -13.04 24.67
N THR A 250 -17.79 -11.85 24.13
CA THR A 250 -16.91 -11.24 23.13
C THR A 250 -15.56 -10.89 23.75
N CYS A 251 -14.50 -11.25 23.02
CA CYS A 251 -13.11 -11.10 23.39
C CYS A 251 -12.37 -10.45 22.22
N PHE A 252 -11.47 -9.52 22.52
CA PHE A 252 -10.67 -8.80 21.53
C PHE A 252 -9.17 -9.02 21.78
N TYR A 253 -8.43 -9.14 20.68
CA TYR A 253 -6.98 -9.27 20.66
C TYR A 253 -6.37 -8.26 19.67
N PRO A 254 -6.34 -6.96 20.03
CA PRO A 254 -5.73 -5.92 19.21
C PRO A 254 -4.20 -5.96 19.26
N ILE A 255 -3.59 -6.01 18.08
CA ILE A 255 -2.14 -6.09 17.84
C ILE A 255 -1.71 -4.83 17.11
N ASN A 256 -0.88 -4.01 17.76
CA ASN A 256 -0.22 -2.88 17.10
C ASN A 256 0.77 -3.40 16.05
N ILE A 257 0.57 -3.04 14.79
CA ILE A 257 1.36 -3.60 13.68
C ILE A 257 2.80 -3.07 13.70
N ASN A 258 3.77 -3.99 13.69
CA ASN A 258 5.21 -3.71 13.72
C ASN A 258 5.61 -2.74 14.84
N ARG A 259 5.12 -3.04 16.05
CA ARG A 259 5.41 -2.29 17.29
C ARG A 259 5.56 -3.24 18.47
N GLY A 260 6.29 -2.77 19.49
CA GLY A 260 6.52 -3.54 20.71
C GLY A 260 7.11 -4.92 20.41
N ALA A 261 6.43 -5.98 20.85
CA ALA A 261 6.87 -7.37 20.67
C ALA A 261 6.93 -7.83 19.19
N THR A 262 6.31 -7.09 18.27
CA THR A 262 6.27 -7.42 16.83
C THR A 262 7.12 -6.48 15.98
N GLY A 263 7.74 -5.47 16.59
CA GLY A 263 8.41 -4.38 15.89
C GLY A 263 9.86 -4.67 15.53
N LYS A 264 10.32 -4.12 14.40
CA LYS A 264 11.74 -3.92 14.09
C LYS A 264 12.12 -2.49 14.46
N GLU A 265 13.19 -2.28 15.24
CA GLU A 265 13.55 -0.98 15.84
C GLU A 265 13.74 0.17 14.84
N ALA A 266 14.09 -0.11 13.58
CA ALA A 266 14.47 0.90 12.61
C ALA A 266 13.32 1.62 11.90
N ALA A 267 12.11 1.03 11.84
CA ALA A 267 10.98 1.58 11.10
C ALA A 267 9.65 1.08 11.68
N PRO A 268 9.11 1.72 12.74
CA PRO A 268 7.89 1.26 13.39
C PRO A 268 6.63 1.57 12.56
N GLY A 269 5.62 0.71 12.69
CA GLY A 269 4.33 0.88 11.99
C GLY A 269 4.27 0.24 10.61
N VAL A 270 3.34 0.73 9.79
CA VAL A 270 3.05 0.19 8.46
C VAL A 270 3.75 1.05 7.41
N GLY A 271 4.78 0.52 6.77
CA GLY A 271 5.41 1.12 5.59
C GLY A 271 4.66 0.77 4.31
N ARG A 272 5.06 1.35 3.19
CA ARG A 272 4.53 1.03 1.84
C ARG A 272 5.15 -0.27 1.31
N ASN A 273 4.42 -1.01 0.46
CA ASN A 273 4.94 -2.18 -0.26
C ASN A 273 5.54 -3.26 0.67
N CYS A 274 4.95 -3.42 1.84
CA CYS A 274 5.37 -4.38 2.86
C CYS A 274 4.32 -5.47 3.05
N ARG A 275 4.78 -6.67 3.43
CA ARG A 275 3.93 -7.75 3.92
C ARG A 275 4.29 -8.05 5.37
N TYR A 276 3.28 -8.01 6.24
CA TYR A 276 3.37 -8.32 7.66
C TYR A 276 2.65 -9.64 7.92
N ILE A 277 3.42 -10.68 8.24
CA ILE A 277 2.93 -12.06 8.35
C ILE A 277 2.86 -12.45 9.82
N TYR A 278 1.65 -12.77 10.30
CA TYR A 278 1.36 -13.06 11.69
C TYR A 278 1.05 -14.55 11.92
N ASP A 279 1.76 -15.13 12.89
CA ASP A 279 1.40 -16.39 13.55
C ASP A 279 1.00 -16.09 14.99
N VAL A 280 -0.20 -16.51 15.39
CA VAL A 280 -0.83 -16.10 16.65
C VAL A 280 -1.17 -17.30 17.55
N VAL A 281 -0.84 -17.19 18.83
CA VAL A 281 -1.29 -18.12 19.88
C VAL A 281 -2.04 -17.37 20.96
N ILE A 282 -3.35 -17.56 21.06
CA ILE A 282 -4.19 -16.94 22.08
C ILE A 282 -4.08 -17.71 23.41
N LYS A 283 -3.69 -17.02 24.50
CA LYS A 283 -3.40 -17.60 25.83
C LYS A 283 -4.40 -17.21 26.92
N SER A 284 -5.23 -16.19 26.67
CA SER A 284 -6.24 -15.73 27.61
C SER A 284 -7.55 -15.31 26.91
N THR A 285 -8.54 -14.86 27.69
CA THR A 285 -9.79 -14.28 27.19
C THR A 285 -9.64 -12.86 26.62
N GLY A 286 -8.42 -12.33 26.52
CA GLY A 286 -8.15 -11.04 25.90
C GLY A 286 -8.83 -9.87 26.60
N SER A 287 -9.10 -8.84 25.81
CA SER A 287 -9.75 -7.59 26.22
C SER A 287 -11.26 -7.62 25.98
N SER A 288 -12.01 -6.78 26.70
CA SER A 288 -13.40 -6.44 26.39
C SER A 288 -13.54 -5.22 25.46
N ASP A 289 -12.43 -4.62 25.08
CA ASP A 289 -12.33 -3.38 24.30
C ASP A 289 -11.28 -3.57 23.16
N PRO A 290 -11.66 -3.36 21.89
CA PRO A 290 -10.74 -3.47 20.74
C PRO A 290 -9.61 -2.43 20.71
N GLU A 291 -9.61 -1.40 21.54
CA GLU A 291 -8.52 -0.42 21.62
C GLU A 291 -7.45 -0.80 22.66
N MET A 292 -7.81 -1.63 23.62
CA MET A 292 -6.92 -2.02 24.71
C MET A 292 -5.98 -3.15 24.27
N VAL A 293 -4.74 -2.78 23.95
CA VAL A 293 -3.68 -3.69 23.49
C VAL A 293 -3.49 -4.85 24.45
N VAL A 294 -3.49 -6.07 23.90
CA VAL A 294 -3.24 -7.30 24.67
C VAL A 294 -1.76 -7.42 25.05
N THR A 295 -1.51 -8.09 26.18
CA THR A 295 -0.15 -8.30 26.70
C THR A 295 0.41 -9.67 26.28
N PRO A 296 1.73 -9.92 26.43
CA PRO A 296 2.30 -11.25 26.20
C PRO A 296 1.70 -12.39 27.06
N ALA A 297 0.99 -12.04 28.14
CA ALA A 297 0.25 -13.00 28.96
C ALA A 297 -1.06 -13.47 28.30
N ASP A 298 -1.57 -12.69 27.34
CA ASP A 298 -2.83 -12.90 26.64
C ASP A 298 -2.63 -13.53 25.26
N ILE A 299 -1.49 -13.25 24.61
CA ILE A 299 -1.20 -13.65 23.24
C ILE A 299 0.30 -13.89 23.03
N ASP A 300 0.66 -14.91 22.26
CA ASP A 300 1.97 -15.01 21.59
C ASP A 300 1.84 -14.54 20.15
N ILE A 301 2.83 -13.80 19.68
CA ILE A 301 2.83 -13.26 18.32
C ILE A 301 4.23 -13.43 17.74
N ARG A 302 4.30 -14.15 16.62
CA ARG A 302 5.43 -14.06 15.71
C ARG A 302 5.02 -13.22 14.50
N CYS A 303 5.86 -12.26 14.15
CA CYS A 303 5.65 -11.36 13.03
C CYS A 303 6.89 -11.39 12.12
N ASP A 304 6.71 -11.81 10.87
CA ASP A 304 7.73 -11.70 9.83
C ASP A 304 7.36 -10.53 8.91
N ILE A 305 8.31 -9.63 8.68
CA ILE A 305 8.13 -8.45 7.82
C ILE A 305 9.08 -8.57 6.64
N VAL A 306 8.51 -8.66 5.45
CA VAL A 306 9.21 -8.80 4.17
C VAL A 306 8.74 -7.72 3.20
N PRO A 307 9.58 -7.29 2.24
CA PRO A 307 9.07 -6.61 1.05
C PRO A 307 7.93 -7.44 0.46
N TRP A 308 6.88 -6.80 0.00
CA TRP A 308 5.76 -7.54 -0.59
C TRP A 308 6.19 -8.19 -1.92
N GLU A 309 7.28 -7.71 -2.54
CA GLU A 309 7.85 -8.33 -3.74
C GLU A 309 8.44 -9.70 -3.45
N GLU A 310 8.17 -10.68 -4.32
CA GLU A 310 9.02 -11.86 -4.44
C GLU A 310 10.17 -11.50 -5.40
N ASP A 311 11.40 -11.56 -4.91
CA ASP A 311 12.60 -11.34 -5.72
C ASP A 311 12.61 -12.33 -6.89
N THR A 312 12.26 -11.85 -8.09
CA THR A 312 12.23 -12.70 -9.28
C THR A 312 13.62 -12.87 -9.90
N GLY A 313 14.70 -12.32 -9.32
CA GLY A 313 16.08 -12.62 -9.67
C GLY A 313 16.47 -12.39 -11.15
N ASN A 314 15.60 -11.79 -11.94
CA ASN A 314 15.79 -11.67 -13.37
C ASN A 314 16.41 -10.32 -13.68
N GLU A 315 17.73 -10.28 -13.79
CA GLU A 315 18.44 -9.25 -14.54
C GLU A 315 17.99 -9.31 -16.00
N ILE A 316 16.97 -8.53 -16.33
CA ILE A 316 16.57 -8.34 -17.73
C ILE A 316 17.41 -7.17 -18.27
N GLU A 317 18.24 -7.44 -19.27
CA GLU A 317 19.03 -6.44 -20.02
C GLU A 317 18.12 -5.51 -20.86
N PHE A 318 18.68 -4.40 -21.33
CA PHE A 318 18.02 -3.42 -22.21
C PHE A 318 18.32 -3.69 -23.68
#